data_AF-A0A2E9QXL9-F1
#
_entry.id   AF-A0A2E9QXL9-F1
#
_cell.length_a   1.000
_cell.length_b   1.000
_cell.length_c   1.000
_cell.angle_alpha   90.00
_cell.angle_beta   90.00
_cell.angle_gamma   90.00
#
_symmetry.space_group_name_H-M   'P 1'
#
loop_
_entity.id
_entity.type
_entity.pdbx_description
1 polymer ?
#
loop_
_entity_poly.entity_id
_entity_poly.type
_entity_poly.pdbx_seq_one_letter_code
_entity_poly.pdbx_strand_id
1 'polypeptide(L)'
;MAKASKLDRKQADKLLAQARDFQKKHKKKLDEAQQKQLEDAITALIIKVEKESPCSKEQRQLEQLIQTFSADTSGGWFEQVRVILIAVAVALLLRTFVVEPFKIPSGSMIPTLAIGDHIFVNKLSYGLWIPFSQKKLRFGAGPQRGDVIVFINPTDRSRDMIKRVIGLPGDVIMVKNNALYINQKPIAQLKKRPFTYKDRDDEKSPWSQQQAVLYQEKLAGRTYNTLRHPDSPSPLKDWNATLDARRINRPWGPQVKPGFVFVMGDNRDRSSDSRDWGLVPIKNIKGRAVLIWLSYGGGEGFQWNRIFTPIR
;
A
#
# COMPACT_ATOMS: atom_id res chain seq x y z
N MET A 1 -71.80 2.13 -9.70
CA MET A 1 -70.98 3.17 -10.37
C MET A 1 -70.36 4.20 -9.40
N ALA A 2 -71.04 4.63 -8.32
CA ALA A 2 -70.53 5.67 -7.40
C ALA A 2 -69.23 5.33 -6.62
N LYS A 3 -68.91 4.04 -6.40
CA LYS A 3 -67.74 3.61 -5.61
C LYS A 3 -66.41 3.74 -6.39
N ALA A 4 -66.45 3.57 -7.71
CA ALA A 4 -65.28 3.70 -8.60
C ALA A 4 -64.86 5.17 -8.78
N SER A 5 -65.83 6.08 -8.90
CA SER A 5 -65.60 7.54 -8.99
C SER A 5 -64.94 8.12 -7.72
N LYS A 6 -65.33 7.66 -6.52
CA LYS A 6 -64.71 8.10 -5.25
C LYS A 6 -63.26 7.63 -5.09
N LEU A 7 -62.94 6.43 -5.59
CA LEU A 7 -61.58 5.88 -5.52
C LEU A 7 -60.63 6.63 -6.46
N ASP A 8 -61.10 6.93 -7.67
CA ASP A 8 -60.34 7.66 -8.70
C ASP A 8 -60.02 9.10 -8.24
N ARG A 9 -61.00 9.79 -7.62
CA ARG A 9 -60.80 11.11 -7.01
C ARG A 9 -59.74 11.11 -5.92
N LYS A 10 -59.77 10.12 -5.02
CA LYS A 10 -58.78 9.98 -3.94
C LYS A 10 -57.36 9.74 -4.46
N GLN A 11 -57.22 9.01 -5.57
CA GLN A 11 -55.93 8.79 -6.24
C GLN A 11 -55.42 10.09 -6.88
N ALA A 12 -56.28 10.84 -7.57
CA ALA A 12 -55.95 12.15 -8.13
C ALA A 12 -55.49 13.14 -7.05
N ASP A 13 -56.21 13.23 -5.92
CA ASP A 13 -55.86 14.14 -4.82
C ASP A 13 -54.50 13.81 -4.21
N LYS A 14 -54.19 12.52 -4.04
CA LYS A 14 -52.89 12.06 -3.55
C LYS A 14 -51.76 12.42 -4.51
N LEU A 15 -51.99 12.25 -5.81
CA LEU A 15 -51.00 12.57 -6.84
C LEU A 15 -50.77 14.08 -6.94
N LEU A 16 -51.82 14.90 -6.83
CA LEU A 16 -51.70 16.37 -6.79
C LEU A 16 -50.87 16.83 -5.59
N ALA A 17 -51.06 16.22 -4.42
CA ALA A 17 -50.24 16.51 -3.24
C ALA A 17 -48.76 16.16 -3.48
N GLN A 18 -48.47 15.00 -4.08
CA GLN A 18 -47.11 14.59 -4.46
C GLN A 18 -46.49 15.54 -5.49
N ALA A 19 -47.25 15.95 -6.51
CA ALA A 19 -46.79 16.87 -7.55
C ALA A 19 -46.42 18.24 -6.99
N ARG A 20 -47.25 18.79 -6.09
CA ARG A 20 -47.00 20.08 -5.42
C ARG A 20 -45.78 20.03 -4.51
N ASP A 21 -45.59 18.95 -3.75
CA ASP A 21 -44.40 18.77 -2.92
C ASP A 21 -43.14 18.64 -3.78
N PHE A 22 -43.21 17.88 -4.86
CA PHE A 22 -42.12 17.76 -5.84
C PHE A 22 -41.76 19.11 -6.46
N GLN A 23 -42.76 19.86 -6.94
CA GLN A 23 -42.58 21.20 -7.52
C GLN A 23 -41.91 22.14 -6.52
N LYS A 24 -42.36 22.17 -5.26
CA LYS A 24 -41.79 23.02 -4.21
C LYS A 24 -40.33 22.66 -3.90
N LYS A 25 -40.02 21.38 -3.82
CA LYS A 25 -38.69 20.86 -3.46
C LYS A 25 -37.67 21.02 -4.61
N HIS A 26 -38.11 20.88 -5.85
CA HIS A 26 -37.23 20.85 -7.04
C HIS A 26 -37.31 22.12 -7.91
N LYS A 27 -38.07 23.15 -7.51
CA LYS A 27 -38.24 24.41 -8.27
C LYS A 27 -36.94 25.01 -8.80
N LYS A 28 -35.87 25.03 -8.01
CA LYS A 28 -34.57 25.60 -8.41
C LYS A 28 -33.74 24.70 -9.35
N LYS A 29 -34.11 23.43 -9.50
CA LYS A 29 -33.41 22.44 -10.33
C LYS A 29 -34.10 22.19 -11.67
N LEU A 30 -35.36 22.59 -11.82
CA LEU A 30 -36.13 22.47 -13.06
C LEU A 30 -35.95 23.73 -13.91
N ASP A 31 -35.78 23.56 -15.23
CA ASP A 31 -35.80 24.71 -16.15
C ASP A 31 -37.21 25.33 -16.27
N GLU A 32 -37.31 26.50 -16.89
CA GLU A 32 -38.59 27.21 -17.04
C GLU A 32 -39.62 26.40 -17.86
N ALA A 33 -39.17 25.58 -18.82
CA ALA A 33 -40.05 24.76 -19.64
C ALA A 33 -40.62 23.56 -18.84
N GLN A 34 -39.79 22.90 -18.04
CA GLN A 34 -40.15 21.80 -17.14
C GLN A 34 -41.10 22.28 -16.03
N GLN A 35 -40.84 23.46 -15.45
CA GLN A 35 -41.74 24.07 -14.46
C GLN A 35 -43.12 24.33 -15.07
N LYS A 36 -43.16 24.92 -16.27
CA LYS A 36 -44.42 25.18 -16.99
C LYS A 36 -45.16 23.89 -17.34
N GLN A 37 -44.46 22.89 -17.87
CA GLN A 37 -45.06 21.57 -18.19
C GLN A 37 -45.66 20.89 -16.95
N LEU A 38 -44.99 20.99 -15.80
CA LEU A 38 -45.50 20.45 -14.54
C LEU A 38 -46.73 21.21 -14.03
N GLU A 39 -46.73 22.55 -14.10
CA GLU A 39 -47.88 23.38 -13.73
C GLU A 39 -49.10 23.15 -14.64
N ASP A 40 -48.88 23.05 -15.95
CA ASP A 40 -49.93 22.77 -16.93
C ASP A 40 -50.58 21.40 -16.65
N ALA A 41 -49.76 20.37 -16.35
CA ALA A 41 -50.25 19.03 -16.02
C ALA A 41 -51.02 18.98 -14.68
N ILE A 42 -50.55 19.71 -13.67
CA ILE A 42 -51.26 19.86 -12.38
C ILE A 42 -52.61 20.54 -12.61
N THR A 43 -52.65 21.63 -13.38
CA THR A 43 -53.86 22.39 -13.67
C THR A 43 -54.87 21.59 -14.48
N ALA A 44 -54.40 20.84 -15.49
CA ALA A 44 -55.24 19.96 -16.29
C ALA A 44 -55.92 18.87 -15.44
N LEU A 45 -55.19 18.27 -14.49
CA LEU A 45 -55.74 17.28 -13.58
C LEU A 45 -56.77 17.89 -12.61
N ILE A 46 -56.51 19.09 -12.07
CA ILE A 46 -57.46 19.82 -11.20
C ILE A 46 -58.78 20.06 -11.93
N ILE A 47 -58.73 20.61 -13.15
CA ILE A 47 -59.92 20.91 -13.96
C ILE A 47 -60.76 19.65 -14.21
N LYS A 48 -60.11 18.50 -14.45
CA LYS A 48 -60.80 17.23 -14.69
C LYS A 48 -61.47 16.68 -13.42
N VAL A 49 -60.80 16.80 -12.28
CA VAL A 49 -61.33 16.40 -10.97
C VAL A 49 -62.53 17.27 -10.58
N GLU A 50 -62.46 18.59 -10.82
CA GLU A 50 -63.56 19.52 -10.54
C GLU A 50 -64.79 19.27 -11.43
N LYS A 51 -64.59 18.92 -12.70
CA LYS A 51 -65.66 18.62 -13.66
C LYS A 51 -66.21 17.18 -13.53
N GLU A 52 -65.81 16.44 -12.50
CA GLU A 52 -66.16 15.03 -12.27
C GLU A 52 -66.02 14.14 -13.52
N SER A 53 -65.05 14.48 -14.38
CA SER A 53 -64.81 13.81 -15.66
C SER A 53 -63.75 12.71 -15.51
N PRO A 54 -63.72 11.69 -16.39
CA PRO A 54 -62.65 10.70 -16.39
C PRO A 54 -61.28 11.37 -16.50
N CYS A 55 -60.38 11.10 -15.54
CA CYS A 55 -59.10 11.80 -15.37
C CYS A 55 -57.86 10.88 -15.40
N SER A 56 -58.04 9.61 -15.78
CA SER A 56 -56.98 8.59 -15.76
C SER A 56 -55.81 8.90 -16.71
N LYS A 57 -56.06 9.65 -17.78
CA LYS A 57 -55.02 10.05 -18.74
C LYS A 57 -54.12 11.13 -18.15
N GLU A 58 -54.72 12.11 -17.49
CA GLU A 58 -54.05 13.23 -16.81
C GLU A 58 -53.26 12.76 -15.60
N GLN A 59 -53.80 11.79 -14.84
CA GLN A 59 -53.06 11.12 -13.75
C GLN A 59 -51.76 10.47 -14.28
N ARG A 60 -51.85 9.65 -15.33
CA ARG A 60 -50.68 8.99 -15.94
C ARG A 60 -49.67 9.99 -16.48
N GLN A 61 -50.14 11.06 -17.12
CA GLN A 61 -49.26 12.10 -17.64
C GLN A 61 -48.50 12.82 -16.51
N LEU A 62 -49.18 13.16 -15.43
CA LEU A 62 -48.55 13.80 -14.27
C LEU A 62 -47.57 12.85 -13.55
N GLU A 63 -47.92 11.57 -13.40
CA GLU A 63 -47.00 10.54 -12.87
C GLU A 63 -45.74 10.41 -13.73
N GLN A 64 -45.88 10.34 -15.06
CA GLN A 64 -44.74 10.25 -15.98
C GLN A 64 -43.84 11.48 -15.91
N LEU A 65 -44.41 12.68 -15.81
CA LEU A 65 -43.64 13.92 -15.67
C LEU A 65 -42.86 13.96 -14.35
N ILE A 66 -43.51 13.61 -13.23
CA ILE A 66 -42.85 13.53 -11.93
C ILE A 66 -41.71 12.51 -11.97
N GLN A 67 -41.90 11.34 -12.59
CA GLN A 67 -40.87 10.31 -12.68
C GLN A 67 -39.68 10.77 -13.54
N THR A 68 -39.95 11.37 -14.70
CA THR A 68 -38.93 11.87 -15.63
C THR A 68 -38.09 12.98 -14.97
N PHE A 69 -38.76 13.96 -14.36
CA PHE A 69 -38.09 15.07 -13.71
C PHE A 69 -37.40 14.67 -12.40
N SER A 70 -37.90 13.65 -11.71
CA SER A 70 -37.22 13.08 -10.52
C SER A 70 -35.89 12.44 -10.91
N ALA A 71 -35.83 11.74 -12.04
CA ALA A 71 -34.60 11.16 -12.56
C ALA A 71 -33.58 12.26 -12.92
N ASP A 72 -34.04 13.33 -13.58
CA ASP A 72 -33.21 14.45 -14.04
C ASP A 72 -32.68 15.32 -12.89
N THR A 73 -33.48 15.48 -11.82
CA THR A 73 -33.12 16.29 -10.64
C THR A 73 -32.36 15.51 -9.56
N SER A 74 -32.28 14.18 -9.69
CA SER A 74 -31.44 13.33 -8.86
C SER A 74 -29.97 13.67 -9.17
N GLY A 75 -29.21 14.10 -8.18
CA GLY A 75 -27.85 14.65 -8.34
C GLY A 75 -26.79 13.60 -8.70
N GLY A 76 -27.05 12.74 -9.69
CA GLY A 76 -26.29 11.54 -9.99
C GLY A 76 -24.82 11.81 -10.29
N TRP A 77 -24.50 12.85 -11.06
CA TRP A 77 -23.11 13.15 -11.40
C TRP A 77 -22.30 13.74 -10.24
N PHE A 78 -22.86 14.73 -9.53
CA PHE A 78 -22.13 15.39 -8.44
C PHE A 78 -21.91 14.48 -7.23
N GLU A 79 -22.87 13.59 -6.90
CA GLU A 79 -22.67 12.61 -5.84
C GLU A 79 -21.64 11.54 -6.23
N GLN A 80 -21.63 11.09 -7.49
CA GLN A 80 -20.58 10.17 -7.98
C GLN A 80 -19.19 10.81 -7.91
N VAL A 81 -19.05 12.05 -8.38
CA VAL A 81 -17.78 12.80 -8.28
C VAL A 81 -17.36 12.96 -6.82
N ARG A 82 -18.28 13.28 -5.91
CA ARG A 82 -17.99 13.40 -4.48
C ARG A 82 -17.49 12.09 -3.89
N VAL A 83 -18.11 10.96 -4.20
CA VAL A 83 -17.67 9.63 -3.71
C VAL A 83 -16.27 9.30 -4.24
N ILE A 84 -16.00 9.55 -5.52
CA ILE A 84 -14.67 9.33 -6.11
C ILE A 84 -13.63 10.23 -5.43
N LEU A 85 -13.94 11.51 -5.21
CA LEU A 85 -13.03 12.44 -4.53
C LEU A 85 -12.73 12.00 -3.09
N ILE A 86 -13.74 11.53 -2.36
CA ILE A 86 -13.56 10.98 -1.01
C ILE A 86 -12.68 9.72 -1.06
N ALA A 87 -12.94 8.81 -1.99
CA ALA A 87 -12.13 7.60 -2.14
C ALA A 87 -10.66 7.92 -2.47
N VAL A 88 -10.42 8.86 -3.39
CA VAL A 88 -9.06 9.33 -3.73
C VAL A 88 -8.41 10.01 -2.52
N ALA A 89 -9.13 10.88 -1.81
CA ALA A 89 -8.61 11.54 -0.61
C ALA A 89 -8.23 10.53 0.49
N VAL A 90 -9.08 9.53 0.74
CA VAL A 90 -8.79 8.44 1.67
C VAL A 90 -7.57 7.64 1.21
N ALA A 91 -7.48 7.27 -0.08
CA ALA A 91 -6.34 6.55 -0.63
C ALA A 91 -5.03 7.35 -0.49
N LEU A 92 -5.08 8.68 -0.72
CA LEU A 92 -3.93 9.58 -0.52
C LEU A 92 -3.53 9.71 0.95
N LEU A 93 -4.49 9.80 1.87
CA LEU A 93 -4.22 9.80 3.31
C LEU A 93 -3.58 8.49 3.77
N LEU A 94 -4.14 7.35 3.36
CA LEU A 94 -3.58 6.03 3.63
C LEU A 94 -2.15 5.90 3.06
N ARG A 95 -1.93 6.37 1.83
CA ARG A 95 -0.62 6.38 1.17
C ARG A 95 0.40 7.25 1.91
N THR A 96 -0.04 8.40 2.40
CA THR A 96 0.83 9.37 3.07
C THR A 96 1.26 8.85 4.45
N PHE A 97 0.33 8.27 5.21
CA PHE A 97 0.54 8.00 6.64
C PHE A 97 0.68 6.52 7.00
N VAL A 98 0.09 5.60 6.25
CA VAL A 98 -0.07 4.20 6.70
C VAL A 98 0.79 3.24 5.88
N VAL A 99 0.55 3.19 4.56
CA VAL A 99 1.14 2.18 3.67
C VAL A 99 1.72 2.81 2.42
N GLU A 100 2.95 2.44 2.08
CA GLU A 100 3.60 2.86 0.84
C GLU A 100 3.93 1.64 -0.03
N PRO A 101 3.53 1.64 -1.32
CA PRO A 101 3.89 0.58 -2.26
C PRO A 101 5.31 0.78 -2.80
N PHE A 102 6.11 -0.29 -2.89
CA PHE A 102 7.43 -0.29 -3.51
C PHE A 102 7.57 -1.45 -4.50
N LYS A 103 8.27 -1.24 -5.61
CA LYS A 103 8.73 -2.30 -6.54
C LYS A 103 10.17 -2.66 -6.20
N ILE A 104 10.49 -3.96 -6.19
CA ILE A 104 11.85 -4.47 -5.92
C ILE A 104 12.64 -4.54 -7.23
N PRO A 105 13.72 -3.73 -7.38
CA PRO A 105 14.48 -3.69 -8.62
C PRO A 105 15.69 -4.63 -8.65
N SER A 106 16.15 -5.15 -7.49
CA SER A 106 17.41 -5.89 -7.36
C SER A 106 17.28 -7.19 -6.54
N GLY A 107 18.18 -8.14 -6.80
CA GLY A 107 18.20 -9.48 -6.19
C GLY A 107 18.83 -9.58 -4.79
N SER A 108 19.19 -8.44 -4.16
CA SER A 108 19.92 -8.44 -2.87
C SER A 108 19.16 -9.03 -1.68
N MET A 109 17.85 -9.16 -1.79
CA MET A 109 16.97 -9.73 -0.76
C MET A 109 16.42 -11.10 -1.14
N ILE A 110 16.93 -11.73 -2.21
CA ILE A 110 16.56 -13.10 -2.58
C ILE A 110 17.06 -14.05 -1.47
N PRO A 111 16.24 -15.03 -1.03
CA PRO A 111 14.98 -15.49 -1.64
C PRO A 111 13.73 -14.82 -1.08
N THR A 112 13.86 -14.00 -0.02
CA THR A 112 12.75 -13.33 0.64
C THR A 112 12.01 -12.41 -0.32
N LEU A 113 12.74 -11.59 -1.09
CA LEU A 113 12.20 -10.70 -2.11
C LEU A 113 12.90 -10.91 -3.44
N ALA A 114 12.13 -11.16 -4.49
CA ALA A 114 12.58 -11.35 -5.86
C ALA A 114 12.45 -10.05 -6.67
N ILE A 115 13.22 -9.94 -7.76
CA ILE A 115 13.11 -8.81 -8.69
C ILE A 115 11.71 -8.84 -9.34
N GLY A 116 10.98 -7.74 -9.23
CA GLY A 116 9.59 -7.63 -9.71
C GLY A 116 8.53 -7.80 -8.63
N ASP A 117 8.91 -8.16 -7.40
CA ASP A 117 7.98 -8.11 -6.27
C ASP A 117 7.52 -6.67 -6.01
N HIS A 118 6.23 -6.50 -5.79
CA HIS A 118 5.62 -5.28 -5.31
C HIS A 118 5.17 -5.50 -3.88
N ILE A 119 5.69 -4.67 -2.98
CA ILE A 119 5.53 -4.83 -1.54
C ILE A 119 4.77 -3.65 -0.95
N PHE A 120 4.07 -3.91 0.15
CA PHE A 120 3.57 -2.88 1.03
C PHE A 120 4.53 -2.66 2.20
N VAL A 121 4.80 -1.39 2.48
CA VAL A 121 5.63 -0.95 3.60
C VAL A 121 4.74 -0.22 4.59
N ASN A 122 4.70 -0.73 5.82
CA ASN A 122 4.02 -0.08 6.94
C ASN A 122 4.90 1.05 7.50
N LYS A 123 4.47 2.30 7.26
CA LYS A 123 5.16 3.52 7.73
C LYS A 123 5.02 3.74 9.23
N LEU A 124 3.87 3.36 9.80
CA LEU A 124 3.55 3.54 11.22
C LEU A 124 4.41 2.67 12.15
N SER A 125 5.05 1.61 11.63
CA SER A 125 5.86 0.69 12.45
C SER A 125 6.96 1.39 13.25
N TYR A 126 7.49 2.52 12.76
CA TYR A 126 8.61 3.23 13.40
C TYR A 126 8.38 4.74 13.57
N GLY A 127 7.11 5.14 13.65
CA GLY A 127 6.70 6.54 13.80
C GLY A 127 6.18 7.20 12.53
N LEU A 128 5.53 8.34 12.71
CA LEU A 128 4.87 9.12 11.67
C LEU A 128 5.79 10.22 11.15
N TRP A 129 5.89 10.33 9.82
CA TRP A 129 6.49 11.51 9.20
C TRP A 129 5.51 12.67 9.28
N ILE A 130 5.98 13.82 9.78
CA ILE A 130 5.17 15.04 9.82
C ILE A 130 5.18 15.63 8.40
N PRO A 131 4.02 15.80 7.75
CA PRO A 131 3.97 16.37 6.41
C PRO A 131 4.54 17.79 6.43
N PHE A 132 5.25 18.17 5.37
CA PHE A 132 5.93 19.47 5.25
C PHE A 132 7.05 19.71 6.28
N SER A 133 7.48 18.69 7.02
CA SER A 133 8.60 18.75 7.96
C SER A 133 9.63 17.67 7.67
N GLN A 134 10.88 17.92 8.06
CA GLN A 134 11.95 16.91 8.06
C GLN A 134 11.98 16.09 9.38
N LYS A 135 10.98 16.27 10.25
CA LYS A 135 10.88 15.60 11.56
C LYS A 135 9.99 14.36 11.47
N LYS A 136 10.45 13.29 12.13
CA LYS A 136 9.69 12.05 12.32
C LYS A 136 9.29 11.94 13.78
N LEU A 137 7.98 11.91 14.04
CA LEU A 137 7.45 11.64 15.38
C LEU A 137 7.57 10.13 15.64
N ARG A 138 8.53 9.75 16.47
CA ARG A 138 8.83 8.34 16.76
C ARG A 138 7.91 7.85 17.87
N PHE A 139 7.21 6.76 17.62
CA PHE A 139 6.44 6.02 18.60
C PHE A 139 6.60 4.52 18.35
N GLY A 140 6.36 3.71 19.39
CA GLY A 140 6.60 2.27 19.38
C GLY A 140 8.05 1.87 19.71
N ALA A 141 8.32 0.56 19.69
CA ALA A 141 9.59 -0.02 20.12
C ALA A 141 10.78 0.19 19.15
N GLY A 142 10.56 0.83 18.00
CA GLY A 142 11.58 0.98 16.96
C GLY A 142 11.83 -0.30 16.14
N PRO A 143 12.85 -0.30 15.26
CA PRO A 143 13.20 -1.47 14.45
C PRO A 143 13.63 -2.64 15.35
N GLN A 144 13.08 -3.81 15.08
CA GLN A 144 13.44 -5.04 15.78
C GLN A 144 14.43 -5.86 14.94
N ARG A 145 15.17 -6.73 15.62
CA ARG A 145 16.09 -7.65 14.96
C ARG A 145 15.28 -8.58 14.05
N GLY A 146 15.73 -8.73 12.81
CA GLY A 146 15.08 -9.52 11.79
C GLY A 146 14.04 -8.76 10.96
N ASP A 147 13.66 -7.53 11.31
CA ASP A 147 12.73 -6.77 10.49
C ASP A 147 13.33 -6.47 9.10
N VAL A 148 12.52 -6.61 8.05
CA VAL A 148 12.86 -6.12 6.70
C VAL A 148 12.38 -4.68 6.59
N ILE A 149 13.31 -3.76 6.35
CA ILE A 149 13.03 -2.32 6.39
C ILE A 149 13.37 -1.65 5.07
N VAL A 150 12.57 -0.65 4.70
CA VAL A 150 12.91 0.31 3.64
C VAL A 150 13.46 1.57 4.27
N PHE A 151 14.58 2.06 3.77
CA PHE A 151 15.26 3.25 4.29
C PHE A 151 15.97 4.03 3.19
N ILE A 152 16.19 5.30 3.45
CA ILE A 152 16.98 6.19 2.59
C ILE A 152 18.46 5.81 2.76
N ASN A 153 19.14 5.48 1.66
CA ASN A 153 20.54 5.10 1.68
C ASN A 153 21.40 6.21 2.32
N PRO A 154 22.26 5.90 3.32
CA PRO A 154 23.08 6.91 3.99
C PRO A 154 24.18 7.52 3.13
N THR A 155 24.68 6.84 2.09
CA THR A 155 25.72 7.35 1.19
C THR A 155 25.14 8.10 0.00
N ASP A 156 23.97 7.69 -0.48
CA ASP A 156 23.27 8.31 -1.61
C ASP A 156 21.78 8.47 -1.30
N ARG A 157 21.40 9.65 -0.82
CA ARG A 157 20.04 9.92 -0.35
C ARG A 157 18.98 9.95 -1.44
N SER A 158 19.36 9.87 -2.72
CA SER A 158 18.42 9.78 -3.84
C SER A 158 17.81 8.37 -3.98
N ARG A 159 18.40 7.37 -3.33
CA ARG A 159 17.99 5.96 -3.44
C ARG A 159 17.40 5.41 -2.15
N ASP A 160 16.29 4.71 -2.30
CA ASP A 160 15.74 3.86 -1.26
C ASP A 160 16.35 2.46 -1.34
N MET A 161 16.62 1.87 -0.17
CA MET A 161 17.13 0.52 -0.04
C MET A 161 16.22 -0.31 0.85
N ILE A 162 16.20 -1.61 0.58
CA ILE A 162 15.54 -2.61 1.41
C ILE A 162 16.55 -3.63 1.90
N LYS A 163 16.63 -3.82 3.22
CA LYS A 163 17.54 -4.76 3.88
C LYS A 163 16.91 -5.30 5.17
N ARG A 164 17.46 -6.39 5.69
CA ARG A 164 17.10 -6.98 6.98
C ARG A 164 17.91 -6.37 8.11
N VAL A 165 17.27 -5.99 9.20
CA VAL A 165 17.92 -5.54 10.43
C VAL A 165 18.61 -6.72 11.09
N ILE A 166 19.94 -6.66 11.16
CA ILE A 166 20.76 -7.69 11.80
C ILE A 166 21.25 -7.25 13.16
N GLY A 167 21.70 -6.00 13.30
CA GLY A 167 22.22 -5.42 14.54
C GLY A 167 21.41 -4.21 15.00
N LEU A 168 21.17 -4.14 16.30
CA LEU A 168 20.50 -3.07 17.03
C LEU A 168 21.54 -2.28 17.87
N PRO A 169 21.20 -1.06 18.33
CA PRO A 169 22.08 -0.29 19.19
C PRO A 169 22.66 -1.12 20.34
N GLY A 170 23.99 -1.04 20.51
CA GLY A 170 24.72 -1.77 21.54
C GLY A 170 25.29 -3.12 21.06
N ASP A 171 24.81 -3.69 19.96
CA ASP A 171 25.34 -4.96 19.46
C ASP A 171 26.75 -4.82 18.90
N VAL A 172 27.56 -5.85 19.15
CA VAL A 172 28.84 -6.07 18.49
C VAL A 172 28.62 -7.03 17.33
N ILE A 173 28.82 -6.53 16.11
CA ILE A 173 28.65 -7.33 14.88
C ILE A 173 30.00 -7.69 14.32
N MET A 174 30.24 -8.98 14.15
CA MET A 174 31.47 -9.50 13.56
C MET A 174 31.14 -10.47 12.45
N VAL A 175 31.87 -10.35 11.36
CA VAL A 175 31.74 -11.21 10.19
C VAL A 175 33.10 -11.84 9.96
N LYS A 176 33.23 -13.14 10.20
CA LYS A 176 34.51 -13.84 10.13
C LYS A 176 34.33 -15.23 9.56
N ASN A 177 35.21 -15.64 8.65
CA ASN A 177 35.22 -16.98 8.03
C ASN A 177 33.85 -17.37 7.48
N ASN A 178 33.18 -16.45 6.77
CA ASN A 178 31.84 -16.66 6.24
C ASN A 178 30.81 -17.02 7.35
N ALA A 179 30.97 -16.51 8.57
CA ALA A 179 29.98 -16.64 9.64
C ALA A 179 29.71 -15.27 10.27
N LEU A 180 28.44 -15.04 10.61
CA LEU A 180 27.97 -13.82 11.24
C LEU A 180 27.82 -14.06 12.74
N TYR A 181 28.42 -13.18 13.53
CA TYR A 181 28.41 -13.21 14.98
C TYR A 181 27.76 -11.93 15.50
N ILE A 182 26.89 -12.10 16.50
CA ILE A 182 26.25 -11.01 17.23
C ILE A 182 26.61 -11.18 18.70
N ASN A 183 27.28 -10.20 19.29
CA ASN A 183 27.74 -10.25 20.68
C ASN A 183 28.55 -11.54 20.94
N GLN A 184 29.49 -11.84 20.04
CA GLN A 184 30.38 -13.02 20.05
C GLN A 184 29.68 -14.37 19.82
N LYS A 185 28.35 -14.41 19.72
CA LYS A 185 27.59 -15.64 19.46
C LYS A 185 27.37 -15.82 17.95
N PRO A 186 27.75 -16.96 17.36
CA PRO A 186 27.47 -17.22 15.96
C PRO A 186 25.97 -17.36 15.73
N ILE A 187 25.48 -16.87 14.60
CA ILE A 187 24.13 -17.16 14.14
C ILE A 187 24.08 -18.61 13.65
N ALA A 188 23.16 -19.39 14.20
CA ALA A 188 23.01 -20.80 13.85
C ALA A 188 22.53 -20.96 12.40
N GLN A 189 23.26 -21.78 11.63
CA GLN A 189 22.85 -22.25 10.30
C GLN A 189 22.26 -23.65 10.44
N LEU A 190 20.98 -23.80 10.14
CA LEU A 190 20.19 -25.00 10.44
C LEU A 190 20.15 -25.99 9.28
N LYS A 191 20.05 -25.49 8.04
CA LYS A 191 19.93 -26.31 6.82
C LYS A 191 20.62 -25.63 5.66
N LYS A 192 21.23 -26.42 4.78
CA LYS A 192 21.80 -25.98 3.50
C LYS A 192 21.28 -26.84 2.35
N ARG A 193 20.89 -26.22 1.24
CA ARG A 193 20.54 -26.94 0.00
C ARG A 193 20.91 -26.11 -1.23
N PRO A 194 21.20 -26.75 -2.39
CA PRO A 194 21.34 -26.03 -3.65
C PRO A 194 20.10 -25.19 -3.96
N PHE A 195 20.30 -24.04 -4.58
CA PHE A 195 19.25 -23.11 -4.96
C PHE A 195 19.61 -22.39 -6.25
N THR A 196 18.63 -22.23 -7.12
CA THR A 196 18.77 -21.46 -8.36
C THR A 196 17.77 -20.32 -8.36
N TYR A 197 18.17 -19.20 -8.94
CA TYR A 197 17.30 -18.04 -9.12
C TYR A 197 17.71 -17.25 -10.35
N LYS A 198 16.81 -16.40 -10.85
CA LYS A 198 17.09 -15.49 -11.96
C LYS A 198 17.47 -14.12 -11.42
N ASP A 199 18.53 -13.55 -11.99
CA ASP A 199 19.07 -12.24 -11.64
C ASP A 199 19.37 -11.43 -12.91
N ARG A 200 19.51 -10.12 -12.74
CA ARG A 200 19.96 -9.21 -13.79
C ARG A 200 20.59 -7.97 -13.16
N ASP A 201 21.58 -7.40 -13.82
CA ASP A 201 22.33 -6.26 -13.26
C ASP A 201 21.51 -4.97 -13.28
N ASP A 202 20.76 -4.72 -14.35
CA ASP A 202 19.85 -3.60 -14.49
C ASP A 202 18.55 -3.97 -15.24
N GLU A 203 17.65 -2.99 -15.44
CA GLU A 203 16.38 -3.27 -16.11
C GLU A 203 16.50 -3.64 -17.61
N LYS A 204 17.62 -3.29 -18.24
CA LYS A 204 17.89 -3.50 -19.68
C LYS A 204 18.69 -4.78 -19.93
N SER A 205 19.39 -5.28 -18.92
CA SER A 205 20.22 -6.47 -18.97
C SER A 205 19.38 -7.74 -19.12
N PRO A 206 19.86 -8.75 -19.87
CA PRO A 206 19.18 -10.03 -19.99
C PRO A 206 19.15 -10.74 -18.63
N TRP A 207 18.11 -11.55 -18.43
CA TRP A 207 18.03 -12.43 -17.26
C TRP A 207 19.10 -13.52 -17.35
N SER A 208 19.76 -13.76 -16.22
CA SER A 208 20.77 -14.82 -16.07
C SER A 208 20.36 -15.75 -14.94
N GLN A 209 20.52 -17.06 -15.15
CA GLN A 209 20.32 -18.04 -14.09
C GLN A 209 21.56 -18.10 -13.20
N GLN A 210 21.34 -17.96 -11.90
CA GLN A 210 22.38 -17.97 -10.88
C GLN A 210 22.26 -19.22 -10.03
N GLN A 211 23.41 -19.78 -9.64
CA GLN A 211 23.51 -20.88 -8.68
C GLN A 211 23.96 -20.34 -7.32
N ALA A 212 23.31 -20.80 -6.27
CA ALA A 212 23.58 -20.44 -4.89
C ALA A 212 23.30 -21.64 -3.97
N VAL A 213 23.64 -21.46 -2.70
CA VAL A 213 23.27 -22.35 -1.62
C VAL A 213 22.33 -21.59 -0.69
N LEU A 214 21.14 -22.14 -0.48
CA LEU A 214 20.16 -21.63 0.47
C LEU A 214 20.52 -22.10 1.87
N TYR A 215 20.62 -21.16 2.80
CA TYR A 215 20.82 -21.38 4.22
C TYR A 215 19.56 -21.02 4.99
N GLN A 216 19.27 -21.77 6.05
CA GLN A 216 18.32 -21.36 7.09
C GLN A 216 19.07 -20.83 8.29
N GLU A 217 18.92 -19.55 8.59
CA GLU A 217 19.58 -18.88 9.72
C GLU A 217 18.57 -18.58 10.84
N LYS A 218 18.95 -18.82 12.09
CA LYS A 218 18.11 -18.49 13.26
C LYS A 218 18.57 -17.18 13.91
N LEU A 219 17.73 -16.16 13.84
CA LEU A 219 18.00 -14.83 14.37
C LEU A 219 16.82 -14.37 15.26
N ALA A 220 17.12 -14.00 16.51
CA ALA A 220 16.09 -13.58 17.49
C ALA A 220 14.91 -14.56 17.62
N GLY A 221 15.17 -15.86 17.60
CA GLY A 221 14.14 -16.91 17.73
C GLY A 221 13.34 -17.19 16.46
N ARG A 222 13.55 -16.44 15.37
CA ARG A 222 12.92 -16.64 14.06
C ARG A 222 13.91 -17.26 13.07
N THR A 223 13.39 -18.00 12.11
CA THR A 223 14.19 -18.62 11.04
C THR A 223 14.00 -17.85 9.74
N TYR A 224 15.12 -17.54 9.07
CA TYR A 224 15.16 -16.80 7.83
C TYR A 224 15.93 -17.58 6.77
N ASN A 225 15.52 -17.41 5.52
CA ASN A 225 16.24 -17.97 4.38
C ASN A 225 17.26 -16.94 3.88
N THR A 226 18.51 -17.34 3.73
CA THR A 226 19.58 -16.53 3.15
C THR A 226 20.26 -17.28 2.02
N LEU A 227 20.81 -16.57 1.03
CA LEU A 227 21.61 -17.16 -0.03
C LEU A 227 23.08 -16.86 0.16
N ARG A 228 23.92 -17.82 -0.24
CA ARG A 228 25.36 -17.64 -0.39
C ARG A 228 25.84 -18.29 -1.69
N HIS A 229 26.88 -17.74 -2.29
CA HIS A 229 27.43 -18.18 -3.55
C HIS A 229 28.78 -18.88 -3.30
N PRO A 230 28.93 -20.16 -3.67
CA PRO A 230 30.20 -20.90 -3.52
C PRO A 230 31.38 -20.21 -4.20
N ASP A 231 31.11 -19.56 -5.33
CA ASP A 231 32.13 -18.96 -6.20
C ASP A 231 32.46 -17.51 -5.83
N SER A 232 31.86 -16.95 -4.78
CA SER A 232 32.11 -15.56 -4.40
C SER A 232 33.44 -15.45 -3.66
N PRO A 233 34.45 -14.73 -4.21
CA PRO A 233 35.77 -14.60 -3.60
C PRO A 233 35.76 -13.74 -2.32
N SER A 234 34.60 -13.24 -1.89
CA SER A 234 34.44 -12.42 -0.69
C SER A 234 33.62 -13.18 0.36
N PRO A 235 34.25 -13.97 1.25
CA PRO A 235 33.58 -14.63 2.37
C PRO A 235 33.02 -13.58 3.32
N LEU A 236 31.77 -13.11 3.09
CA LEU A 236 31.14 -11.97 3.75
C LEU A 236 32.15 -10.82 4.04
N LYS A 237 32.27 -9.82 3.15
CA LYS A 237 33.20 -8.69 3.31
C LYS A 237 33.36 -8.26 4.78
N ASP A 238 34.59 -8.36 5.27
CA ASP A 238 34.89 -8.19 6.68
C ASP A 238 34.62 -6.74 7.09
N TRP A 239 33.49 -6.51 7.75
CA TRP A 239 33.13 -5.22 8.34
C TRP A 239 34.21 -4.75 9.33
N ASN A 240 35.03 -5.65 9.88
CA ASN A 240 36.19 -5.31 10.71
C ASN A 240 37.29 -4.54 9.94
N ALA A 241 37.25 -4.52 8.61
CA ALA A 241 38.20 -3.75 7.80
C ALA A 241 37.83 -2.26 7.67
N THR A 242 36.65 -1.86 8.16
CA THR A 242 36.22 -0.44 8.19
C THR A 242 37.01 0.36 9.22
N LEU A 243 37.22 1.66 8.94
CA LEU A 243 38.13 2.55 9.68
C LEU A 243 37.92 2.55 11.21
N ASP A 244 36.72 2.24 11.69
CA ASP A 244 36.44 2.11 13.13
C ASP A 244 37.19 0.91 13.73
N ALA A 245 37.09 -0.31 13.19
CA ALA A 245 37.67 -1.51 13.83
C ALA A 245 39.21 -1.56 13.83
N ARG A 246 39.88 -1.03 12.80
CA ARG A 246 41.36 -0.89 12.78
C ARG A 246 41.88 0.14 13.79
N ARG A 247 41.10 1.19 14.10
CA ARG A 247 41.53 2.25 15.03
C ARG A 247 41.48 1.84 16.50
N ILE A 248 40.66 0.85 16.88
CA ILE A 248 40.37 0.54 18.30
C ILE A 248 41.07 -0.72 18.84
N ASN A 249 41.89 -1.41 18.03
CA ASN A 249 42.59 -2.65 18.40
C ASN A 249 41.71 -3.64 19.22
N ARG A 250 40.42 -3.76 18.84
CA ARG A 250 39.47 -4.63 19.54
C ARG A 250 39.54 -6.03 18.92
N PRO A 251 39.55 -7.10 19.72
CA PRO A 251 39.50 -8.48 19.20
C PRO A 251 38.14 -8.86 18.58
N TRP A 252 37.19 -7.91 18.51
CA TRP A 252 35.82 -8.10 18.04
C TRP A 252 35.41 -6.98 17.07
N GLY A 253 34.35 -7.21 16.29
CA GLY A 253 33.84 -6.22 15.34
C GLY A 253 33.27 -4.94 16.00
N PRO A 254 32.95 -3.91 15.21
CA PRO A 254 32.51 -2.63 15.76
C PRO A 254 31.09 -2.72 16.32
N GLN A 255 30.79 -1.82 17.25
CA GLN A 255 29.50 -1.75 17.93
C GLN A 255 28.51 -0.87 17.16
N VAL A 256 27.25 -1.28 17.10
CA VAL A 256 26.16 -0.47 16.55
C VAL A 256 25.89 0.71 17.49
N LYS A 257 26.10 1.93 16.97
CA LYS A 257 25.95 3.18 17.75
C LYS A 257 24.49 3.46 18.13
N PRO A 258 24.22 4.13 19.26
CA PRO A 258 22.87 4.59 19.61
C PRO A 258 22.22 5.38 18.47
N GLY A 259 20.95 5.07 18.16
CA GLY A 259 20.22 5.72 17.07
C GLY A 259 20.48 5.15 15.67
N PHE A 260 21.27 4.08 15.55
CA PHE A 260 21.57 3.39 14.30
C PHE A 260 21.20 1.89 14.33
N VAL A 261 21.13 1.27 13.17
CA VAL A 261 21.02 -0.19 12.99
C VAL A 261 22.07 -0.68 11.98
N PHE A 262 22.44 -1.94 12.09
CA PHE A 262 23.26 -2.66 11.10
C PHE A 262 22.35 -3.57 10.28
N VAL A 263 22.41 -3.46 8.95
CA VAL A 263 21.51 -4.18 8.04
C VAL A 263 22.27 -5.03 7.03
N MET A 264 21.68 -6.15 6.62
CA MET A 264 22.24 -7.02 5.57
C MET A 264 21.17 -7.46 4.59
N GLY A 265 21.59 -7.78 3.36
CA GLY A 265 20.77 -8.48 2.41
C GLY A 265 20.64 -9.97 2.76
N ASP A 266 19.53 -10.57 2.36
CA ASP A 266 19.34 -12.02 2.48
C ASP A 266 20.17 -12.76 1.43
N ASN A 267 20.43 -12.15 0.27
CA ASN A 267 21.44 -12.62 -0.67
C ASN A 267 22.82 -12.11 -0.23
N ARG A 268 23.46 -12.88 0.66
CA ARG A 268 24.59 -12.42 1.46
C ARG A 268 25.80 -12.04 0.64
N ASP A 269 26.06 -12.72 -0.46
CA ASP A 269 27.25 -12.45 -1.28
C ASP A 269 26.98 -11.48 -2.44
N ARG A 270 25.69 -11.18 -2.71
CA ARG A 270 25.25 -10.23 -3.73
C ARG A 270 24.37 -9.13 -3.16
N SER A 271 24.84 -8.51 -2.09
CA SER A 271 24.16 -7.41 -1.44
C SER A 271 25.16 -6.35 -1.04
N SER A 272 24.95 -5.12 -1.53
CA SER A 272 25.58 -3.95 -0.95
C SER A 272 24.78 -3.46 0.25
N ASP A 273 25.35 -3.56 1.44
CA ASP A 273 24.69 -3.30 2.71
C ASP A 273 25.65 -2.76 3.77
N SER A 274 25.30 -2.84 5.05
CA SER A 274 26.12 -2.23 6.11
C SER A 274 27.56 -2.72 6.14
N ARG A 275 27.88 -3.87 5.53
CA ARG A 275 29.27 -4.33 5.37
C ARG A 275 30.11 -3.44 4.45
N ASP A 276 29.49 -2.76 3.48
CA ASP A 276 30.18 -1.89 2.53
C ASP A 276 30.21 -0.44 2.98
N TRP A 277 29.08 0.07 3.48
CA TRP A 277 28.87 1.51 3.70
C TRP A 277 28.49 1.88 5.14
N GLY A 278 28.30 0.88 6.01
CA GLY A 278 28.13 1.07 7.45
C GLY A 278 26.71 1.22 7.97
N LEU A 279 26.58 1.91 9.10
CA LEU A 279 25.35 1.89 9.88
C LEU A 279 24.25 2.76 9.26
N VAL A 280 22.99 2.33 9.41
CA VAL A 280 21.82 3.09 8.99
C VAL A 280 21.27 3.90 10.16
N PRO A 281 21.18 5.24 10.06
CA PRO A 281 20.46 6.02 11.05
C PRO A 281 18.99 5.58 11.11
N ILE A 282 18.43 5.33 12.30
CA ILE A 282 17.02 4.90 12.41
C ILE A 282 16.05 5.96 11.84
N LYS A 283 16.46 7.24 11.86
CA LYS A 283 15.70 8.33 11.22
C LYS A 283 15.55 8.19 9.70
N ASN A 284 16.43 7.44 9.04
CA ASN A 284 16.36 7.18 7.59
C ASN A 284 15.34 6.09 7.24
N ILE A 285 14.83 5.35 8.23
CA ILE A 285 13.89 4.25 7.98
C ILE A 285 12.51 4.83 7.61
N LYS A 286 12.03 4.46 6.41
CA LYS A 286 10.68 4.80 5.93
C LYS A 286 9.62 3.93 6.57
N GLY A 287 9.86 2.62 6.67
CA GLY A 287 8.92 1.68 7.30
C GLY A 287 9.38 0.23 7.23
N ARG A 288 8.52 -0.66 7.71
CA ARG A 288 8.73 -2.12 7.68
C ARG A 288 7.99 -2.74 6.49
N ALA A 289 8.67 -3.56 5.70
CA ALA A 289 8.02 -4.34 4.66
C ALA A 289 7.13 -5.43 5.29
N VAL A 290 5.88 -5.56 4.84
CA VAL A 290 4.89 -6.44 5.49
C VAL A 290 4.32 -7.53 4.58
N LEU A 291 4.11 -7.24 3.30
CA LEU A 291 3.39 -8.13 2.39
C LEU A 291 3.84 -7.91 0.95
N ILE A 292 3.97 -8.99 0.18
CA ILE A 292 4.05 -8.94 -1.29
C ILE A 292 2.62 -8.92 -1.82
N TRP A 293 2.16 -7.83 -2.44
CA TRP A 293 0.78 -7.72 -2.94
C TRP A 293 0.66 -8.02 -4.44
N LEU A 294 1.79 -8.01 -5.15
CA LEU A 294 1.88 -8.42 -6.55
C LEU A 294 3.32 -8.89 -6.81
N SER A 295 3.50 -9.90 -7.66
CA SER A 295 4.83 -10.27 -8.16
C SER A 295 4.73 -10.51 -9.66
N TYR A 296 5.41 -9.65 -10.41
CA TYR A 296 5.44 -9.68 -11.87
C TYR A 296 6.84 -9.31 -12.35
N GLY A 297 7.44 -10.18 -13.17
CA GLY A 297 8.82 -10.06 -13.63
C GLY A 297 9.64 -11.31 -13.32
N GLY A 298 10.93 -11.18 -13.09
CA GLY A 298 11.80 -12.33 -12.80
C GLY A 298 12.15 -13.20 -14.03
N GLY A 299 11.84 -12.74 -15.24
CA GLY A 299 12.00 -13.54 -16.47
C GLY A 299 10.95 -14.65 -16.63
N GLU A 300 9.85 -14.60 -15.88
CA GLU A 300 8.80 -15.64 -15.85
C GLU A 300 7.35 -15.08 -15.85
N GLY A 301 7.16 -13.77 -15.93
CA GLY A 301 5.82 -13.16 -15.90
C GLY A 301 5.25 -13.08 -14.48
N PHE A 302 3.99 -13.50 -14.29
CA PHE A 302 3.33 -13.47 -12.97
C PHE A 302 3.80 -14.63 -12.07
N GLN A 303 4.23 -14.31 -10.86
CA GLN A 303 4.65 -15.31 -9.86
C GLN A 303 3.57 -15.48 -8.78
N TRP A 304 2.52 -16.24 -9.11
CA TRP A 304 1.33 -16.43 -8.27
C TRP A 304 1.63 -16.93 -6.85
N ASN A 305 2.65 -17.77 -6.70
CA ASN A 305 3.07 -18.34 -5.42
C ASN A 305 3.67 -17.30 -4.43
N ARG A 306 4.00 -16.09 -4.89
CA ARG A 306 4.57 -15.02 -4.06
C ARG A 306 3.52 -14.00 -3.62
N ILE A 307 2.39 -13.91 -4.31
CA ILE A 307 1.33 -12.94 -4.00
C ILE A 307 0.72 -13.27 -2.63
N PHE A 308 0.44 -12.23 -1.85
CA PHE A 308 -0.02 -12.29 -0.45
C PHE A 308 0.90 -13.04 0.51
N THR A 309 2.18 -13.22 0.14
CA THR A 309 3.17 -13.79 1.06
C THR A 309 3.60 -12.73 2.08
N PRO A 310 3.47 -13.00 3.39
CA PRO A 310 3.94 -12.09 4.42
C PRO A 310 5.47 -12.05 4.42
N ILE A 311 6.03 -10.85 4.55
CA ILE A 311 7.47 -10.64 4.61
C ILE A 311 7.90 -10.83 6.05
N ARG A 312 8.73 -11.86 6.29
CA ARG A 312 9.28 -12.17 7.62
C ARG A 312 10.77 -11.93 7.64
#